data_AF-A0A957V341-F1
#
_entry.id   AF-A0A957V341-F1
#
_cell.length_a   1.000
_cell.length_b   1.000
_cell.length_c   1.000
_cell.angle_alpha   90.00
_cell.angle_beta   90.00
_cell.angle_gamma   90.00
#
_symmetry.space_group_name_H-M   'P 1'
#
loop_
_entity.id
_entity.type
_entity.pdbx_description
1 polymer ?
#
loop_
_entity_poly.entity_id
_entity_poly.type
_entity_poly.pdbx_seq_one_letter_code
_entity_poly.pdbx_strand_id
1 'polypeptide(L)'
;MAAVAITLFAVPALADDEGTITFPTSGATVSGSVEVHGTAAHPTFRKWQADLILDGDPSRATFLALGESPVTNGDLFTWDTTLYPNGKHTLRLRVVHSNLNYEETFVPVT
;
A
#
# COMPACT_ATOMS: atom_id res chain seq x y z
N MET A 1 -31.68 15.29 -31.65
CA MET A 1 -30.47 15.22 -30.81
C MET A 1 -30.58 13.94 -29.99
N ALA A 2 -29.81 12.91 -30.35
CA ALA A 2 -29.79 11.64 -29.63
C ALA A 2 -28.59 11.66 -28.68
N ALA A 3 -28.83 11.47 -27.38
CA ALA A 3 -27.78 11.34 -26.39
C ALA A 3 -27.20 9.93 -26.47
N VAL A 4 -25.91 9.81 -26.79
CA VAL A 4 -25.17 8.55 -26.71
C VAL A 4 -24.77 8.36 -25.25
N ALA A 5 -25.39 7.40 -24.58
CA ALA A 5 -24.96 6.95 -23.27
C ALA A 5 -23.72 6.07 -23.46
N ILE A 6 -22.55 6.57 -23.05
CA ILE A 6 -21.33 5.77 -22.98
C ILE A 6 -21.44 4.93 -21.71
N THR A 7 -21.73 3.64 -21.86
CA THR A 7 -21.64 2.68 -20.77
C THR A 7 -20.15 2.46 -20.47
N LEU A 8 -19.68 3.00 -19.35
CA LEU A 8 -18.33 2.76 -18.87
C LEU A 8 -18.29 1.35 -18.27
N PHE A 9 -17.77 0.38 -19.02
CA PHE A 9 -17.40 -0.90 -18.43
C PHE A 9 -16.11 -0.69 -17.64
N ALA A 10 -16.21 -0.63 -16.31
CA ALA A 10 -15.06 -0.82 -15.44
C ALA A 10 -14.62 -2.27 -15.65
N VAL A 11 -13.56 -2.47 -16.45
CA VAL A 11 -12.88 -3.76 -16.50
C VAL A 11 -12.36 -3.99 -15.08
N PRO A 12 -12.70 -5.10 -14.40
CA PRO A 12 -11.99 -5.44 -13.19
C PRO A 12 -10.53 -5.59 -13.61
N ALA A 13 -9.66 -4.72 -13.12
CA ALA A 13 -8.23 -4.95 -13.20
C ALA A 13 -8.02 -6.28 -12.47
N LEU A 14 -7.81 -7.35 -13.25
CA LEU A 14 -7.18 -8.54 -12.74
C LEU A 14 -5.86 -8.02 -12.19
N ALA A 15 -5.71 -8.08 -10.87
CA ALA A 15 -4.52 -7.64 -10.15
C ALA A 15 -3.32 -8.42 -10.70
N ASP A 16 -2.67 -7.86 -11.72
CA ASP A 16 -1.22 -7.93 -11.78
C ASP A 16 -0.77 -7.34 -10.43
N ASP A 17 0.02 -8.09 -9.67
CA ASP A 17 0.30 -7.85 -8.25
C ASP A 17 1.27 -6.65 -8.09
N GLU A 18 0.87 -5.48 -8.60
CA GLU A 18 1.72 -4.30 -8.79
C GLU A 18 2.00 -3.58 -7.45
N GLY A 19 1.09 -3.74 -6.49
CA GLY A 19 1.27 -3.32 -5.11
C GLY A 19 0.67 -4.31 -4.12
N THR A 20 1.49 -5.07 -3.41
CA THR A 20 1.05 -5.96 -2.32
C THR A 20 1.98 -5.94 -1.13
N ILE A 21 1.41 -6.22 0.05
CA ILE A 21 2.14 -6.53 1.26
C ILE A 21 1.80 -7.99 1.61
N THR A 22 2.80 -8.86 1.58
CA THR A 22 2.67 -10.29 1.89
C THR A 22 2.99 -10.57 3.36
N PHE A 23 3.79 -9.72 4.00
CA PHE A 23 4.06 -9.78 5.43
C PHE A 23 4.24 -8.35 6.00
N PRO A 24 3.64 -8.02 7.16
CA PRO A 24 2.74 -8.85 7.96
C PRO A 24 1.43 -9.16 7.21
N THR A 25 0.79 -10.29 7.54
CA THR A 25 -0.51 -10.64 6.95
C THR A 25 -1.64 -9.80 7.56
N SER A 26 -2.72 -9.61 6.81
CA SER A 26 -3.91 -8.92 7.31
C SER A 26 -4.41 -9.53 8.63
N GLY A 27 -4.64 -8.69 9.63
CA GLY A 27 -5.05 -9.06 10.98
C GLY A 27 -3.92 -9.54 11.91
N ALA A 28 -2.67 -9.51 11.46
CA ALA A 28 -1.54 -9.91 12.29
C ALA A 28 -1.35 -8.97 13.50
N THR A 29 -0.95 -9.56 14.62
CA THR A 29 -0.46 -8.82 15.78
C THR A 29 1.04 -8.60 15.64
N VAL A 30 1.46 -7.34 15.68
CA VAL A 30 2.85 -6.93 15.42
C VAL A 30 3.46 -6.22 16.62
N SER A 31 4.75 -6.43 16.87
CA SER A 31 5.45 -5.77 17.98
C SER A 31 6.97 -5.75 17.76
N GLY A 32 7.62 -4.68 18.22
CA GLY A 32 9.07 -4.52 18.11
C GLY A 32 9.49 -4.14 16.70
N SER A 33 10.55 -4.78 16.19
CA SER A 33 11.03 -4.60 14.83
C SER A 33 10.37 -5.63 13.92
N VAL A 34 9.65 -5.16 12.90
CA VAL A 34 8.90 -5.98 11.95
C VAL A 34 9.38 -5.69 10.55
N GLU A 35 9.88 -6.70 9.85
CA GLU A 35 10.18 -6.58 8.43
C GLU A 35 8.87 -6.56 7.63
N VAL A 36 8.75 -5.66 6.66
CA VAL A 36 7.60 -5.58 5.77
C VAL A 36 8.02 -6.06 4.40
N HIS A 37 7.35 -7.12 3.93
CA HIS A 37 7.65 -7.81 2.66
C HIS A 37 6.48 -7.66 1.69
N GLY A 38 6.78 -7.62 0.40
CA GLY A 38 5.76 -7.58 -0.63
C GLY A 38 6.28 -7.25 -2.02
N THR A 39 5.38 -6.75 -2.87
CA THR A 39 5.67 -6.28 -4.21
C THR A 39 5.26 -4.82 -4.33
N ALA A 40 6.14 -4.00 -4.88
CA ALA A 40 5.90 -2.61 -5.22
C ALA A 40 6.55 -2.33 -6.57
N ALA A 41 5.87 -2.68 -7.65
CA ALA A 41 6.39 -2.63 -9.01
C ALA A 41 5.25 -2.31 -9.99
N HIS A 42 5.57 -1.60 -11.07
CA HIS A 42 4.61 -1.28 -12.12
C HIS A 42 5.40 -1.03 -13.43
N PRO A 43 4.87 -1.31 -14.64
CA PRO A 43 5.58 -1.06 -15.91
C PRO A 43 6.03 0.40 -16.08
N THR A 44 5.28 1.33 -15.50
CA THR A 44 5.62 2.76 -15.43
C THR A 44 5.91 3.22 -13.99
N PHE A 45 6.53 2.36 -13.19
CA PHE A 45 6.89 2.64 -11.80
C PHE A 45 7.68 3.95 -11.67
N ARG A 46 7.34 4.72 -10.63
CA ARG A 46 8.06 5.94 -10.25
C ARG A 46 8.61 5.87 -8.83
N LYS A 47 7.77 5.45 -7.88
CA LYS A 47 8.14 5.25 -6.47
C LYS A 47 7.06 4.45 -5.76
N TRP A 48 7.39 3.92 -4.60
CA TRP A 48 6.41 3.47 -3.62
C TRP A 48 6.55 4.24 -2.32
N GLN A 49 5.46 4.29 -1.55
CA GLN A 49 5.41 4.90 -0.23
C GLN A 49 4.60 4.02 0.71
N ALA A 50 5.10 3.84 1.92
CA ALA A 50 4.40 3.15 3.00
C ALA A 50 3.97 4.16 4.07
N ASP A 51 2.74 4.04 4.53
CA ASP A 51 2.17 4.86 5.61
C ASP A 51 1.45 3.97 6.63
N LEU A 52 1.39 4.44 7.88
CA LEU A 52 0.59 3.86 8.95
C LEU A 52 -0.65 4.71 9.19
N ILE A 53 -1.83 4.14 8.99
CA ILE A 53 -3.10 4.78 9.32
C ILE A 53 -3.47 4.37 10.74
N LEU A 54 -3.41 5.33 11.66
CA LEU A 54 -3.73 5.10 13.07
C LEU A 54 -5.24 5.10 13.30
N ASP A 55 -5.72 4.11 14.07
CA ASP A 55 -7.13 3.98 14.48
C ASP A 55 -8.12 3.93 13.29
N GLY A 56 -7.65 3.54 12.11
CA GLY A 56 -8.46 3.48 10.88
C GLY A 56 -8.86 4.85 10.31
N ASP A 57 -8.29 5.95 10.78
CA ASP A 57 -8.55 7.31 10.26
C ASP A 57 -7.52 7.69 9.18
N PRO A 58 -7.89 7.72 7.88
CA PRO A 58 -6.96 8.03 6.80
C PRO A 58 -6.33 9.42 6.89
N SER A 59 -6.97 10.36 7.61
CA SER A 59 -6.42 11.70 7.84
C SER A 59 -5.23 11.68 8.81
N ARG A 60 -5.06 10.59 9.56
CA ARG A 60 -3.96 10.34 10.50
C ARG A 60 -2.89 9.41 9.92
N ALA A 61 -2.76 9.39 8.59
CA ALA A 61 -1.69 8.66 7.92
C ALA A 61 -0.31 9.22 8.34
N THR A 62 0.51 8.36 8.92
CA THR A 62 1.88 8.66 9.34
C THR A 62 2.85 8.03 8.36
N PHE A 63 3.77 8.82 7.82
CA PHE A 63 4.79 8.33 6.91
C PHE A 63 5.69 7.28 7.58
N LEU A 64 5.91 6.15 6.92
CA LEU A 64 6.83 5.11 7.37
C LEU A 64 8.10 5.05 6.50
N ALA A 65 7.92 4.90 5.19
CA ALA A 65 9.02 4.67 4.27
C ALA A 65 8.69 5.08 2.83
N LEU A 66 9.74 5.26 2.03
CA LEU A 66 9.65 5.53 0.60
C LEU A 66 10.80 4.83 -0.11
N GLY A 67 10.52 4.28 -1.29
CA GLY A 67 11.52 3.72 -2.19
C GLY A 67 11.32 4.18 -3.62
N GLU A 68 12.43 4.44 -4.30
CA GLU A 68 12.47 4.88 -5.71
C GLU A 68 12.92 3.76 -6.66
N SER A 69 13.13 2.55 -6.13
CA SER A 69 13.36 1.33 -6.91
C SER A 69 12.20 0.36 -6.73
N PRO A 70 11.76 -0.32 -7.81
CA PRO A 70 10.72 -1.32 -7.70
C PRO A 70 11.20 -2.52 -6.88
N VAL A 71 10.28 -3.14 -6.17
CA VAL A 71 10.51 -4.35 -5.36
C VAL A 71 9.55 -5.43 -5.82
N THR A 72 10.01 -6.66 -5.95
CA THR A 72 9.16 -7.81 -6.32
C THR A 72 9.40 -8.95 -5.34
N ASN A 73 8.34 -9.32 -4.60
CA ASN A 73 8.36 -10.37 -3.60
C ASN A 73 9.61 -10.31 -2.67
N GLY A 74 9.85 -9.15 -2.07
CA GLY A 74 11.02 -8.90 -1.24
C GLY A 74 10.78 -7.84 -0.17
N ASP A 75 11.86 -7.46 0.51
CA ASP A 75 11.85 -6.46 1.56
C ASP A 75 11.48 -5.08 1.02
N LEU A 76 10.43 -4.48 1.59
CA LEU A 76 10.07 -3.09 1.35
C LEU A 76 10.80 -2.18 2.34
N PHE A 77 10.62 -2.44 3.64
CA PHE A 77 11.27 -1.69 4.72
C PHE A 77 11.17 -2.45 6.06
N THR A 78 11.94 -2.01 7.05
CA THR A 78 11.80 -2.46 8.44
C THR A 78 11.01 -1.43 9.24
N TRP A 79 9.98 -1.89 9.94
CA TRP A 79 9.10 -1.09 10.76
C TRP A 79 9.39 -1.29 12.24
N ASP A 80 9.80 -0.22 12.95
CA ASP A 80 9.84 -0.20 14.41
C ASP A 80 8.46 0.21 14.95
N THR A 81 7.69 -0.77 15.42
CA THR A 81 6.32 -0.54 15.93
C THR A 81 6.32 0.18 17.28
N THR A 82 7.45 0.22 18.00
CA THR A 82 7.54 0.82 19.34
C THR A 82 7.40 2.34 19.32
N LEU A 83 7.53 2.94 18.13
CA LEU A 83 7.37 4.37 17.89
C LEU A 83 5.90 4.84 17.80
N TYR A 84 4.95 3.90 17.83
CA TYR A 84 3.52 4.16 17.60
C TYR A 84 2.69 3.63 18.78
N PRO A 85 1.52 4.23 19.08
CA PRO A 85 0.64 3.73 20.13
C PRO A 85 0.13 2.33 19.79
N ASN A 86 -0.08 1.48 20.80
CA ASN A 86 -0.76 0.19 20.59
C ASN A 86 -2.22 0.43 20.15
N GLY A 87 -2.72 -0.39 19.23
CA GLY A 87 -4.09 -0.26 18.74
C GLY A 87 -4.27 -0.85 17.35
N LYS A 88 -5.48 -0.70 16.82
CA LYS A 88 -5.78 -1.13 15.45
C LYS A 88 -5.24 -0.12 14.48
N HIS A 89 -4.33 -0.56 13.62
CA HIS A 89 -3.75 0.28 12.58
C HIS A 89 -3.92 -0.39 11.22
N THR A 90 -3.70 0.38 10.16
CA THR A 90 -3.68 -0.13 8.80
C THR A 90 -2.37 0.31 8.14
N LEU A 91 -1.55 -0.65 7.73
CA LEU A 91 -0.45 -0.37 6.82
C LEU A 91 -1.01 -0.08 5.44
N ARG A 92 -0.60 1.03 4.85
CA ARG A 92 -0.91 1.39 3.47
C ARG A 92 0.37 1.36 2.65
N LEU A 93 0.37 0.59 1.56
CA LEU A 93 1.35 0.69 0.49
C LEU A 93 0.74 1.45 -0.68
N ARG A 94 1.40 2.50 -1.14
CA ARG A 94 1.02 3.24 -2.34
C ARG A 94 2.11 3.10 -3.39
N VAL A 95 1.77 2.58 -4.57
CA VAL A 95 2.67 2.51 -5.73
C VAL A 95 2.29 3.63 -6.68
N VAL A 96 3.25 4.49 -7.02
CA VAL A 96 3.04 5.69 -7.84
C VAL A 96 3.67 5.49 -9.20
N HIS A 97 2.93 5.86 -10.23
CA HIS A 97 3.30 5.67 -11.63
C HIS A 97 3.89 6.98 -12.21
N SER A 98 4.51 6.90 -13.38
CA SER A 98 5.16 8.05 -14.03
C SER A 98 4.17 9.18 -14.36
N ASN A 99 2.92 8.83 -14.67
CA ASN A 99 1.81 9.75 -14.93
C ASN A 99 1.16 10.32 -13.65
N LEU A 100 1.74 10.06 -12.47
CA LEU A 100 1.25 10.46 -11.15
C LEU A 100 -0.06 9.78 -10.69
N ASN A 101 -0.59 8.83 -11.47
CA ASN A 101 -1.59 7.91 -10.93
C ASN A 101 -0.95 6.97 -9.90
N TYR A 102 -1.77 6.32 -9.09
CA TYR A 102 -1.30 5.42 -8.06
C TYR A 102 -2.31 4.33 -7.72
N GLU A 103 -1.78 3.27 -7.13
CA GLU A 103 -2.54 2.16 -6.58
C GLU A 103 -2.24 2.05 -5.08
N GLU A 104 -3.23 1.61 -4.30
CA GLU A 104 -3.12 1.49 -2.86
C GLU A 104 -3.54 0.11 -2.37
N THR A 105 -2.73 -0.46 -1.49
CA THR A 105 -3.00 -1.70 -0.77
C THR A 105 -3.02 -1.43 0.72
N PHE A 106 -4.00 -2.03 1.40
CA PHE A 106 -4.27 -1.81 2.82
C PHE A 106 -4.19 -3.13 3.58
N VAL A 107 -3.36 -3.17 4.63
CA VAL A 107 -3.18 -4.32 5.51
C VAL A 107 -3.49 -3.93 6.95
N PRO A 108 -4.68 -4.30 7.47
CA PRO A 108 -5.00 -4.14 8.88
C PRO A 108 -4.02 -4.92 9.77
N VAL A 109 -3.59 -4.32 10.89
CA VAL A 109 -2.71 -4.92 11.90
C VAL A 109 -3.15 -4.47 13.31
N THR A 110 -2.70 -5.17 14.36
CA THR A 110 -2.98 -4.83 15.78
C THR A 110 -1.74 -4.89 16.64
#